data_AF-A0A925DA57-F1
#
_entry.id   AF-A0A925DA57-F1
#
_cell.length_a   1.000
_cell.length_b   1.000
_cell.length_c   1.000
_cell.angle_alpha   90.00
_cell.angle_beta   90.00
_cell.angle_gamma   90.00
#
_symmetry.space_group_name_H-M   'P 1'
#
loop_
_entity.id
_entity.type
_entity.pdbx_description
1 polymer ?
#
loop_
_entity_poly.entity_id
_entity_poly.type
_entity_poly.pdbx_seq_one_letter_code
_entity_poly.pdbx_strand_id
1 'polypeptide(L)'
;MLSPDQVEHVQSDGEALAAELRLCMVSGVGPRIRKALLERFGSAASVFQAAPSELREVDGVGPKLVRAIAAAEREIDVEREIAFCREKQITLLLETAAAYPRVLREIHDPPGVLFVRGEVLPLDALAVAIVGTRHASAYGLAQAERLASGLAHAGYTIISGLARGIDAAAHSAAMKAGGRTIA
;
A
#
# COMPACT_ATOMS: atom_id res chain seq x y z
N MET A 1 20.80 12.28 -17.22
CA MET A 1 21.28 12.33 -15.82
C MET A 1 20.38 13.32 -15.12
N LEU A 2 19.23 12.85 -14.64
CA LEU A 2 18.20 13.66 -14.01
C LEU A 2 18.42 13.58 -12.50
N SER A 3 18.39 14.74 -11.85
CA SER A 3 18.66 14.97 -10.43
C SER A 3 17.68 14.19 -9.53
N PRO A 4 18.09 13.73 -8.33
CA PRO A 4 17.21 13.06 -7.37
C PRO A 4 16.08 13.92 -6.77
N ASP A 5 15.97 15.19 -7.16
CA ASP A 5 15.11 16.22 -6.52
C ASP A 5 13.80 16.51 -7.28
N GLN A 6 13.36 15.66 -8.20
CA GLN A 6 12.11 15.88 -8.97
C GLN A 6 11.04 14.81 -8.77
N VAL A 7 11.09 14.06 -7.68
CA VAL A 7 9.88 13.41 -7.18
C VAL A 7 9.06 14.52 -6.53
N GLU A 8 8.08 15.06 -7.26
CA GLU A 8 7.06 15.95 -6.70
C GLU A 8 6.49 15.29 -5.44
N HIS A 9 7.00 15.71 -4.28
CA HIS A 9 6.40 15.45 -3.00
C HIS A 9 5.04 16.14 -3.03
N VAL A 10 4.01 15.39 -3.45
CA VAL A 10 2.63 15.76 -3.18
C VAL A 10 2.47 15.66 -1.66
N GLN A 11 2.88 16.71 -0.97
CA GLN A 11 2.41 17.07 0.35
C GLN A 11 0.91 17.33 0.19
N SER A 12 0.11 16.27 0.18
CA SER A 12 -1.28 16.39 0.62
C SER A 12 -1.22 17.08 1.99
N ASP A 13 -1.99 18.15 2.17
CA ASP A 13 -2.07 18.94 3.40
C ASP A 13 -1.82 18.05 4.62
N GLY A 14 -0.78 18.34 5.40
CA GLY A 14 -0.25 17.40 6.41
C GLY A 14 -1.32 16.85 7.37
N GLU A 15 -2.37 17.64 7.60
CA GLU A 15 -3.55 17.27 8.37
C GLU A 15 -4.42 16.20 7.68
N ALA A 16 -4.63 16.28 6.37
CA ALA A 16 -5.38 15.28 5.60
C ALA A 16 -4.65 13.93 5.58
N LEU A 17 -3.32 13.95 5.40
CA LEU A 17 -2.50 12.75 5.50
C LEU A 17 -2.57 12.13 6.90
N ALA A 18 -2.45 12.97 7.95
CA ALA A 18 -2.53 12.52 9.34
C ALA A 18 -3.89 11.87 9.65
N ALA A 19 -4.99 12.44 9.17
CA ALA A 19 -6.33 11.88 9.37
C ALA A 19 -6.52 10.54 8.64
N GLU A 20 -6.10 10.44 7.37
CA GLU A 20 -6.16 9.19 6.59
C GLU A 20 -5.29 8.09 7.21
N LEU A 21 -4.07 8.44 7.63
CA LEU A 21 -3.18 7.51 8.32
C LEU A 21 -3.78 7.03 9.65
N ARG A 22 -4.33 7.97 10.45
CA ARG A 22 -4.99 7.62 11.71
C ARG A 22 -6.12 6.64 11.48
N LEU A 23 -6.99 6.91 10.50
CA LEU A 23 -8.12 6.04 10.16
C LEU A 23 -7.65 4.66 9.70
N CYS A 24 -6.58 4.59 8.91
CA CYS A 24 -5.96 3.33 8.49
C CYS A 24 -5.39 2.49 9.66
N MET A 25 -4.95 3.16 10.73
CA MET A 25 -4.37 2.51 11.92
C MET A 25 -5.42 2.08 12.96
N VAL A 26 -6.69 2.51 12.81
CA VAL A 26 -7.76 2.08 13.72
C VAL A 26 -8.05 0.60 13.54
N SER A 27 -7.86 -0.18 14.61
CA SER A 27 -8.14 -1.62 14.61
C SER A 27 -9.61 -1.89 14.27
N GLY A 28 -9.83 -2.67 13.20
CA GLY A 28 -11.16 -3.00 12.69
C GLY A 28 -11.63 -2.11 11.53
N VAL A 29 -10.92 -1.02 11.20
CA VAL A 29 -11.14 -0.28 9.96
C VAL A 29 -10.36 -0.94 8.83
N GLY A 30 -11.01 -1.86 8.12
CA GLY A 30 -10.50 -2.40 6.85
C GLY A 30 -10.90 -1.53 5.64
N PRO A 31 -10.44 -1.85 4.42
CA PRO A 31 -10.74 -1.09 3.21
C PRO A 31 -12.23 -0.85 2.97
N ARG A 32 -13.06 -1.88 3.18
CA ARG A 32 -14.52 -1.81 3.04
C ARG A 32 -15.17 -0.82 3.99
N ILE A 33 -14.81 -0.88 5.28
CA ILE A 33 -15.37 0.03 6.28
C ILE A 33 -14.83 1.44 6.07
N ARG A 34 -13.53 1.59 5.75
CA ARG A 34 -12.96 2.89 5.39
C ARG A 34 -13.76 3.52 4.24
N LYS A 35 -14.01 2.78 3.16
CA LYS A 35 -14.79 3.27 2.02
C LYS A 35 -16.19 3.72 2.45
N ALA A 36 -16.92 2.90 3.20
CA ALA A 36 -18.26 3.25 3.67
C ALA A 36 -18.27 4.50 4.58
N LEU A 37 -17.26 4.65 5.45
CA LEU A 37 -17.09 5.85 6.28
C LEU A 37 -16.80 7.09 5.42
N LEU A 38 -15.89 6.99 4.45
CA LEU A 38 -15.55 8.11 3.56
C LEU A 38 -16.70 8.49 2.62
N GLU A 39 -17.49 7.52 2.15
CA GLU A 39 -18.70 7.79 1.36
C GLU A 39 -19.78 8.53 2.18
N ARG A 40 -19.90 8.23 3.48
CA ARG A 40 -20.89 8.87 4.37
C ARG A 40 -20.45 10.25 4.86
N PHE A 41 -19.19 10.40 5.25
CA PHE A 41 -18.66 11.58 5.95
C PHE A 41 -17.76 12.47 5.08
N GLY A 42 -17.39 12.02 3.89
CA GLY A 42 -16.62 12.77 2.88
C GLY A 42 -15.10 12.79 3.11
N SER A 43 -14.63 12.76 4.35
CA SER A 43 -13.19 12.76 4.68
C SER A 43 -12.89 12.01 5.97
N ALA A 44 -11.64 11.54 6.14
CA ALA A 44 -11.20 10.92 7.38
C ALA A 44 -11.28 11.88 8.58
N ALA A 45 -11.04 13.18 8.38
CA ALA A 45 -11.19 14.18 9.44
C ALA A 45 -12.64 14.28 9.92
N SER A 46 -13.61 14.29 9.00
CA SER A 46 -15.04 14.29 9.32
C SER A 46 -15.47 13.05 10.09
N VAL A 47 -14.85 11.89 9.83
CA VAL A 47 -15.15 10.64 10.56
C VAL A 47 -14.81 10.77 12.05
N PHE A 48 -13.70 11.43 12.40
CA PHE A 48 -13.32 11.63 13.80
C PHE A 48 -14.16 12.71 14.50
N GLN A 49 -14.78 13.62 13.74
CA GLN A 49 -15.69 14.63 14.26
C GLN A 49 -17.14 14.15 14.38
N ALA A 50 -17.49 13.02 13.75
CA ALA A 50 -18.84 12.48 13.73
C ALA A 50 -19.30 11.98 15.11
N ALA A 51 -20.60 12.11 15.39
CA ALA A 51 -21.16 11.61 16.63
C ALA A 51 -21.16 10.06 16.66
N PRO A 52 -21.00 9.43 17.83
CA PRO A 52 -21.06 7.97 17.96
C PRO A 52 -22.35 7.32 17.43
N SER A 53 -23.46 8.06 17.40
CA SER A 53 -24.73 7.61 16.81
C SER A 53 -24.67 7.55 15.29
N GLU A 54 -24.06 8.54 14.65
CA GLU A 54 -23.93 8.61 13.18
C GLU A 54 -22.98 7.53 12.67
N LEU A 55 -21.87 7.29 13.39
CA LEU A 55 -20.94 6.22 13.04
C LEU A 55 -21.61 4.83 13.03
N ARG A 56 -22.62 4.60 13.88
CA ARG A 56 -23.36 3.32 13.92
C ARG A 56 -24.32 3.13 12.76
N GLU A 57 -24.66 4.19 12.03
CA GLU A 57 -25.49 4.09 10.83
C GLU A 57 -24.73 3.47 9.66
N VAL A 58 -23.39 3.43 9.73
CA VAL A 58 -22.54 2.86 8.68
C VAL A 58 -22.50 1.34 8.82
N ASP A 59 -22.81 0.64 7.72
CA ASP A 59 -22.83 -0.81 7.68
C ASP A 59 -21.47 -1.41 8.10
N GLY A 60 -21.51 -2.34 9.05
CA GLY A 60 -20.32 -2.97 9.62
C GLY A 60 -19.66 -2.21 10.78
N VAL A 61 -20.12 -1.00 11.10
CA VAL A 61 -19.60 -0.21 12.22
C VAL A 61 -20.37 -0.52 13.52
N GLY A 62 -19.89 -1.56 14.21
CA GLY A 62 -20.45 -1.94 15.51
C GLY A 62 -19.97 -1.06 16.69
N PRO A 63 -20.55 -1.22 17.90
CA PRO A 63 -20.19 -0.45 19.08
C PRO A 63 -18.71 -0.52 19.48
N LYS A 64 -18.04 -1.66 19.18
CA LYS A 64 -16.61 -1.82 19.40
C LYS A 64 -15.79 -0.90 18.50
N LEU A 65 -16.17 -0.79 17.23
CA LEU A 65 -15.44 0.02 16.26
C LEU A 65 -15.66 1.51 16.51
N VAL A 66 -16.88 1.92 16.87
CA VAL A 66 -17.15 3.31 17.28
C VAL A 66 -16.25 3.75 18.44
N ARG A 67 -16.07 2.88 19.46
CA ARG A 67 -15.14 3.17 20.56
C ARG A 67 -13.69 3.28 20.08
N ALA A 68 -13.26 2.43 19.16
CA ALA A 68 -11.91 2.47 18.61
C ALA A 68 -11.66 3.75 17.80
N ILE A 69 -12.63 4.18 16.97
CA ILE A 69 -12.56 5.44 16.20
C ILE A 69 -12.50 6.63 17.17
N ALA A 70 -13.37 6.67 18.19
CA ALA A 70 -13.40 7.75 19.16
C ALA A 70 -12.12 7.84 20.03
N ALA A 71 -11.45 6.72 20.29
CA ALA A 71 -10.20 6.69 21.04
C ALA A 71 -8.97 6.98 20.17
N ALA A 72 -9.10 6.91 18.84
CA ALA A 72 -7.98 6.95 17.90
C ALA A 72 -7.14 8.22 18.01
N GLU A 73 -7.75 9.40 18.17
CA GLU A 73 -7.00 10.67 18.32
C GLU A 73 -6.09 10.69 19.54
N ARG A 74 -6.44 9.92 20.58
CA ARG A 74 -5.72 9.86 21.85
C ARG A 74 -4.73 8.70 21.91
N GLU A 75 -5.03 7.60 21.22
CA GLU A 75 -4.25 6.36 21.28
C GLU A 75 -3.26 6.21 20.11
N ILE A 76 -3.48 6.90 18.99
CA ILE A 76 -2.69 6.77 17.77
C ILE A 76 -1.91 8.07 17.53
N ASP A 77 -0.60 7.99 17.80
CA ASP A 77 0.38 9.04 17.51
C ASP A 77 0.85 8.92 16.05
N VAL A 78 0.16 9.62 15.15
CA VAL A 78 0.45 9.60 13.71
C VAL A 78 1.70 10.40 13.37
N GLU A 79 2.02 11.42 14.15
CA GLU A 79 3.22 12.24 13.98
C GLU A 79 4.47 11.38 14.18
N ARG A 80 4.47 10.53 15.21
CA ARG A 80 5.52 9.54 15.43
C ARG A 80 5.62 8.53 14.29
N GLU A 81 4.50 8.05 13.77
CA GLU A 81 4.49 7.09 12.66
C GLU A 81 5.01 7.72 11.36
N ILE A 82 4.62 8.95 11.06
CA ILE A 82 5.14 9.73 9.92
C ILE A 82 6.63 9.97 10.07
N ALA A 83 7.10 10.33 11.27
CA ALA A 83 8.52 10.53 11.55
C ALA A 83 9.31 9.22 11.36
N PHE A 84 8.78 8.09 11.85
CA PHE A 84 9.36 6.77 11.63
C PHE A 84 9.44 6.41 10.15
N CYS A 85 8.35 6.62 9.40
CA CYS A 85 8.32 6.39 7.96
C CYS A 85 9.39 7.23 7.25
N ARG A 86 9.52 8.52 7.60
CA ARG A 86 10.54 9.40 7.05
C ARG A 86 11.96 8.91 7.36
N GLU A 87 12.24 8.51 8.59
CA GLU A 87 13.54 7.95 9.01
C GLU A 87 13.90 6.69 8.21
N LYS A 88 12.91 5.83 7.94
CA LYS A 88 13.09 4.57 7.19
C LYS A 88 12.98 4.72 5.68
N GLN A 89 12.87 5.94 5.17
CA GLN A 89 12.69 6.25 3.74
C GLN A 89 11.46 5.53 3.16
N ILE A 90 10.37 5.54 3.93
CA ILE A 90 9.06 5.03 3.54
C ILE A 90 8.20 6.24 3.14
N THR A 91 7.73 6.22 1.91
CA THR A 91 6.77 7.18 1.38
C THR A 91 5.36 6.68 1.64
N LEU A 92 4.51 7.55 2.17
CA LEU A 92 3.08 7.30 2.34
C LEU A 92 2.32 7.84 1.12
N LEU A 93 1.63 6.96 0.40
CA LEU A 93 0.79 7.33 -0.74
C LEU A 93 -0.68 7.12 -0.38
N LEU A 94 -1.44 8.21 -0.36
CA LEU A 94 -2.89 8.13 -0.26
C LEU A 94 -3.48 7.59 -1.57
N GLU A 95 -4.62 6.92 -1.50
CA GLU A 95 -5.38 6.44 -2.67
C GLU A 95 -5.62 7.54 -3.73
N THR A 96 -5.84 8.77 -3.26
CA THR A 96 -6.08 9.97 -4.08
C THR A 96 -4.81 10.57 -4.70
N ALA A 97 -3.62 10.15 -4.27
CA ALA A 97 -2.36 10.69 -4.76
C ALA A 97 -2.12 10.28 -6.23
N ALA A 98 -1.59 11.19 -7.04
CA ALA A 98 -1.28 10.93 -8.45
C ALA A 98 -0.25 9.78 -8.62
N ALA A 99 0.71 9.68 -7.70
CA ALA A 99 1.73 8.63 -7.68
C ALA A 99 1.21 7.24 -7.22
N TYR A 100 -0.02 7.14 -6.74
CA TYR A 100 -0.58 5.86 -6.32
C TYR A 100 -0.80 4.94 -7.53
N PRO A 101 -0.36 3.66 -7.49
CA PRO A 101 -0.43 2.76 -8.65
C PRO A 101 -1.87 2.60 -9.16
N ARG A 102 -2.09 2.96 -10.43
CA ARG A 102 -3.42 2.95 -11.05
C ARG A 102 -4.10 1.57 -10.98
N VAL A 103 -3.36 0.50 -11.30
CA VAL A 103 -3.89 -0.88 -11.27
C VAL A 103 -4.32 -1.28 -9.85
N LEU A 104 -3.61 -0.81 -8.83
CA LEU A 104 -3.97 -1.06 -7.44
C LEU A 104 -5.23 -0.29 -7.02
N ARG A 105 -5.45 0.91 -7.57
CA ARG A 105 -6.67 1.69 -7.33
C ARG A 105 -7.92 1.04 -7.94
N GLU A 106 -7.75 0.28 -9.02
CA GLU A 106 -8.85 -0.36 -9.76
C GLU A 106 -9.36 -1.67 -9.13
N ILE A 107 -8.71 -2.18 -8.07
CA ILE A 107 -9.20 -3.38 -7.37
C ILE A 107 -10.46 -3.09 -6.54
N HIS A 108 -11.19 -4.13 -6.12
CA HIS A 108 -12.44 -3.99 -5.37
C HIS A 108 -12.28 -3.21 -4.05
N ASP A 109 -11.20 -3.48 -3.32
CA ASP A 109 -10.90 -2.96 -1.99
C ASP A 109 -9.48 -2.36 -1.95
N PRO A 110 -9.23 -1.20 -2.58
CA PRO A 110 -7.90 -0.61 -2.63
C PRO A 110 -7.45 -0.17 -1.22
N PRO A 111 -6.17 -0.35 -0.86
CA PRO A 111 -5.66 0.15 0.41
C PRO A 111 -5.66 1.68 0.41
N GLY A 112 -6.22 2.27 1.48
CA GLY A 112 -6.36 3.73 1.59
C GLY A 112 -5.04 4.48 1.72
N VAL A 113 -4.07 3.85 2.37
CA VAL A 113 -2.69 4.33 2.49
C VAL A 113 -1.76 3.20 2.07
N LEU A 114 -0.88 3.49 1.10
CA LEU A 114 0.15 2.58 0.64
C LEU A 114 1.51 3.04 1.18
N PHE A 115 2.19 2.15 1.90
CA PHE A 115 3.53 2.39 2.46
C PHE A 115 4.57 1.87 1.47
N VAL A 116 5.36 2.76 0.89
CA VAL A 116 6.31 2.43 -0.17
C VAL A 116 7.73 2.67 0.32
N ARG A 117 8.57 1.63 0.31
CA ARG A 117 10.01 1.78 0.50
C ARG A 117 10.73 1.56 -0.83
N GLY A 118 11.44 2.59 -1.29
CA GLY A 118 11.97 2.65 -2.66
C GLY A 118 11.08 3.54 -3.54
N GLU A 119 10.97 3.20 -4.82
CA GLU A 119 10.28 4.03 -5.82
C GLU A 119 9.19 3.23 -6.51
N VAL A 120 8.09 3.90 -6.90
CA VAL A 120 7.10 3.40 -7.87
C VAL A 120 7.30 4.20 -9.14
N LEU A 121 7.56 3.53 -10.26
CA LEU A 121 7.88 4.15 -11.53
C LEU A 121 6.74 3.94 -12.54
N PRO A 122 6.59 4.82 -13.55
CA PRO A 122 5.56 4.65 -14.59
C PRO A 122 5.63 3.30 -15.32
N LEU A 123 6.84 2.75 -15.46
CA LEU A 123 7.06 1.45 -16.11
C LEU A 123 6.45 0.27 -15.31
N ASP A 124 6.20 0.45 -14.01
CA ASP A 124 5.55 -0.57 -13.16
C ASP A 124 4.08 -0.80 -13.51
N ALA A 125 3.51 0.03 -14.37
CA ALA A 125 2.23 -0.26 -15.01
C ALA A 125 2.28 -1.53 -15.88
N LEU A 126 3.48 -1.91 -16.36
CA LEU A 126 3.74 -3.15 -17.08
C LEU A 126 4.41 -4.15 -16.15
N ALA A 127 3.63 -4.71 -15.25
CA ALA A 127 4.10 -5.67 -14.26
C ALA A 127 3.44 -7.04 -14.40
N VAL A 128 4.18 -8.09 -14.04
CA VAL A 128 3.69 -9.47 -13.97
C VAL A 128 3.94 -10.02 -12.58
N ALA A 129 2.88 -10.50 -11.94
CA ALA A 129 2.98 -11.22 -10.68
C ALA A 129 3.45 -12.66 -10.91
N ILE A 130 4.53 -13.07 -10.25
CA ILE A 130 4.98 -14.48 -10.23
C ILE A 130 4.85 -14.96 -8.79
N VAL A 131 3.93 -15.90 -8.56
CA VAL A 131 3.63 -16.43 -7.23
C VAL A 131 3.74 -17.95 -7.21
N GLY A 132 4.06 -18.53 -6.06
CA GLY A 132 3.99 -19.98 -5.92
C GLY A 132 4.32 -20.51 -4.53
N THR A 133 4.62 -21.80 -4.46
CA THR A 133 4.85 -22.50 -3.19
C THR A 133 6.10 -22.00 -2.46
N ARG A 134 6.01 -21.97 -1.12
CA ARG A 134 7.16 -21.74 -0.23
C ARG A 134 8.15 -22.91 -0.19
N HIS A 135 7.70 -24.08 -0.62
CA HIS A 135 8.46 -25.32 -0.70
C HIS A 135 8.51 -25.79 -2.16
N ALA A 136 9.28 -25.07 -2.97
CA ALA A 136 9.42 -25.35 -4.39
C ALA A 136 10.38 -26.51 -4.64
N SER A 137 10.07 -27.34 -5.64
CA SER A 137 11.01 -28.30 -6.19
C SER A 137 12.10 -27.59 -6.99
N ALA A 138 13.22 -28.27 -7.24
CA ALA A 138 14.28 -27.74 -8.10
C ALA A 138 13.76 -27.35 -9.50
N TYR A 139 12.83 -28.13 -10.05
CA TYR A 139 12.17 -27.82 -11.31
C TYR A 139 11.31 -26.54 -11.22
N GLY A 140 10.53 -26.39 -10.14
CA GLY A 140 9.70 -25.21 -9.93
C GLY A 140 10.54 -23.93 -9.81
N LEU A 141 11.65 -23.99 -9.08
CA LEU A 141 12.60 -22.89 -8.99
C LEU A 141 13.17 -22.54 -10.37
N ALA A 142 13.64 -23.53 -11.13
CA ALA A 142 14.19 -23.31 -12.46
C ALA A 142 13.17 -22.68 -13.43
N GLN A 143 11.89 -23.06 -13.35
CA GLN A 143 10.85 -22.43 -14.17
C GLN A 143 10.55 -20.99 -13.73
N ALA A 144 10.47 -20.73 -12.43
CA ALA A 144 10.28 -19.37 -11.91
C ALA A 144 11.42 -18.45 -12.35
N GLU A 145 12.67 -18.90 -12.24
CA GLU A 145 13.85 -18.16 -12.67
C GLU A 145 13.83 -17.88 -14.17
N ARG A 146 13.49 -18.89 -14.98
CA ARG A 146 13.41 -18.76 -16.45
C ARG A 146 12.34 -17.74 -16.86
N LEU A 147 11.15 -17.82 -16.27
CA LEU A 147 10.04 -16.91 -16.56
C LEU A 147 10.37 -15.48 -16.12
N ALA A 148 10.82 -15.30 -14.88
CA ALA A 148 11.17 -13.99 -14.33
C ALA A 148 12.29 -13.34 -15.15
N SER A 149 13.35 -14.08 -15.49
CA SER A 149 14.44 -13.56 -16.33
C SER A 149 13.93 -13.16 -17.71
N GLY A 150 13.13 -14.00 -18.38
CA GLY A 150 12.62 -13.70 -19.72
C GLY A 150 11.74 -12.45 -19.75
N LEU A 151 10.85 -12.32 -18.77
CA LEU A 151 9.97 -11.16 -18.63
C LEU A 151 10.75 -9.88 -18.27
N ALA A 152 11.72 -9.98 -17.36
CA ALA A 152 12.61 -8.87 -17.00
C ALA A 152 13.40 -8.35 -18.22
N HIS A 153 13.98 -9.25 -19.04
CA HIS A 153 14.65 -8.85 -20.28
C HIS A 153 13.70 -8.21 -21.30
N ALA A 154 12.42 -8.59 -21.29
CA ALA A 154 11.39 -7.98 -22.11
C ALA A 154 10.88 -6.64 -21.55
N GLY A 155 11.41 -6.16 -20.42
CA GLY A 155 11.08 -4.86 -19.84
C GLY A 155 9.90 -4.87 -18.86
N TYR A 156 9.41 -6.04 -18.44
CA TYR A 156 8.34 -6.13 -17.43
C TYR A 156 8.92 -6.05 -16.01
N THR A 157 8.22 -5.36 -15.11
CA THR A 157 8.49 -5.43 -13.67
C THR A 157 7.95 -6.74 -13.11
N ILE A 158 8.77 -7.47 -12.36
CA ILE A 158 8.32 -8.68 -11.64
C ILE A 158 7.78 -8.30 -10.27
N ILE A 159 6.55 -8.66 -9.96
CA ILE A 159 5.94 -8.47 -8.63
C ILE A 159 5.81 -9.82 -7.92
N SER A 160 6.15 -9.89 -6.63
CA SER A 160 5.95 -11.09 -5.82
C SER A 160 5.97 -10.76 -4.32
N GLY A 161 5.50 -11.64 -3.44
CA GLY A 161 5.31 -11.35 -2.01
C GLY A 161 6.52 -11.59 -1.10
N LEU A 162 7.75 -11.58 -1.64
CA LEU A 162 9.01 -11.79 -0.89
C LEU A 162 9.09 -13.11 -0.08
N ALA A 163 8.21 -14.07 -0.34
CA ALA A 163 8.22 -15.35 0.36
C ALA A 163 9.42 -16.22 -0.02
N ARG A 164 9.75 -17.23 0.80
CA ARG A 164 10.66 -18.30 0.39
C ARG A 164 10.09 -19.05 -0.82
N GLY A 165 10.95 -19.74 -1.56
CA GLY A 165 10.54 -20.57 -2.70
C GLY A 165 10.40 -19.76 -3.99
N ILE A 166 9.26 -19.87 -4.65
CA ILE A 166 9.03 -19.28 -5.98
C ILE A 166 9.22 -17.76 -5.99
N ASP A 167 8.66 -17.06 -5.00
CA ASP A 167 8.75 -15.59 -4.90
C ASP A 167 10.21 -15.09 -4.84
N ALA A 168 11.01 -15.64 -3.92
CA ALA A 168 12.43 -15.31 -3.81
C ALA A 168 13.21 -15.61 -5.10
N ALA A 169 12.90 -16.73 -5.78
CA ALA A 169 13.52 -17.09 -7.04
C ALA A 169 13.17 -16.09 -8.16
N ALA A 170 11.91 -15.66 -8.23
CA ALA A 170 11.45 -14.68 -9.21
C ALA A 170 12.13 -13.32 -9.02
N HIS A 171 12.18 -12.80 -7.79
CA HIS A 171 12.90 -11.56 -7.48
C HIS A 171 14.39 -11.67 -7.81
N SER A 172 15.04 -12.76 -7.40
CA SER A 172 16.47 -12.98 -7.64
C SER A 172 16.80 -13.01 -9.13
N ALA A 173 15.99 -13.72 -9.92
CA ALA A 173 16.16 -13.83 -11.35
C ALA A 173 15.93 -12.49 -12.08
N ALA A 174 14.90 -11.73 -11.70
CA ALA A 174 14.65 -10.40 -12.26
C ALA A 174 15.86 -9.46 -12.02
N MET A 175 16.40 -9.44 -10.80
CA MET A 175 17.58 -8.63 -10.47
C MET A 175 18.84 -9.09 -11.21
N LYS A 176 19.09 -10.41 -11.30
CA LYS A 176 20.23 -10.97 -12.05
C LYS A 176 20.17 -10.65 -13.54
N ALA A 177 18.97 -10.56 -14.10
CA ALA A 177 18.73 -10.11 -15.47
C ALA A 177 18.87 -8.59 -15.67
N GLY A 178 19.21 -7.83 -14.61
CA GLY A 178 19.27 -6.37 -14.65
C GLY A 178 17.89 -5.70 -14.76
N GLY A 179 16.82 -6.45 -14.54
CA GLY A 179 15.45 -5.96 -14.59
C GLY A 179 14.95 -5.46 -13.24
N ARG A 180 13.69 -5.01 -13.24
CA ARG A 180 13.03 -4.42 -12.08
C ARG A 180 12.13 -5.43 -11.37
N THR A 181 12.05 -5.31 -10.05
CA THR A 181 11.13 -6.10 -9.24
C THR A 181 10.59 -5.31 -8.05
N ILE A 182 9.36 -5.61 -7.63
CA ILE A 182 8.69 -5.00 -6.47
C ILE A 182 8.19 -6.12 -5.56
N ALA A 183 8.36 -5.92 -4.26
CA ALA A 183 7.86 -6.80 -3.20
C ALA A 183 6.78 -6.12 -2.37
#